data_AF-A0A952ETS3-F1
#
_entry.id   AF-A0A952ETS3-F1
#
_cell.length_a   1.000
_cell.length_b   1.000
_cell.length_c   1.000
_cell.angle_alpha   90.00
_cell.angle_beta   90.00
_cell.angle_gamma   90.00
#
_symmetry.space_group_name_H-M   'P 1'
#
loop_
_entity.id
_entity.type
_entity.pdbx_description
1 polymer ?
#
loop_
_entity_poly.entity_id
_entity_poly.type
_entity_poly.pdbx_seq_one_letter_code
_entity_poly.pdbx_strand_id
1 'polypeptide(L)'
;MLEVAYETFAAEGLAVPIDEIARRAGVGAGTVYRHFPTKEDLFRATIEDRITRIVDDGRALLASEDPGEALFTFLRAMVLQWGATDQGLVDALAGVGIDINDAVPNAEAAFLVLL
;
A
#
# COMPACT_ATOMS: atom_id res chain seq x y z
N MET A 1 -6.34 -4.49 8.92
CA MET A 1 -5.02 -5.10 9.23
C MET A 1 -3.98 -4.60 8.24
N LEU A 2 -4.12 -4.86 6.92
CA LEU A 2 -3.16 -4.39 5.91
C LEU A 2 -2.99 -2.86 5.90
N GLU A 3 -4.06 -2.10 6.10
CA GLU A 3 -3.97 -0.64 6.25
C GLU A 3 -3.12 -0.21 7.46
N VAL A 4 -3.30 -0.85 8.61
CA VAL A 4 -2.49 -0.58 9.81
C VAL A 4 -1.03 -1.00 9.59
N ALA A 5 -0.81 -2.09 8.84
CA ALA A 5 0.52 -2.50 8.44
C ALA A 5 1.17 -1.45 7.52
N TYR A 6 0.43 -0.93 6.54
CA TYR A 6 0.89 0.13 5.63
C TYR A 6 1.31 1.38 6.40
N GLU A 7 0.44 1.89 7.26
CA GLU A 7 0.74 3.08 8.09
C GLU A 7 1.97 2.85 8.98
N THR A 8 2.08 1.66 9.58
CA THR A 8 3.20 1.32 10.46
C THR A 8 4.52 1.21 9.68
N PHE A 9 4.52 0.52 8.53
CA PHE A 9 5.72 0.39 7.70
C PHE A 9 6.15 1.72 7.10
N ALA A 10 5.21 2.58 6.72
CA ALA A 10 5.54 3.90 6.19
C ALA A 10 6.09 4.85 7.27
N ALA A 11 5.60 4.77 8.50
CA ALA A 11 6.04 5.66 9.59
C ALA A 11 7.33 5.18 10.27
N GLU A 12 7.50 3.87 10.45
CA GLU A 12 8.54 3.29 11.30
C GLU A 12 9.45 2.30 10.57
N GLY A 13 9.20 2.06 9.27
CA GLY A 13 9.95 1.10 8.46
C GLY A 13 9.69 -0.37 8.84
N LEU A 14 10.48 -1.27 8.28
CA LEU A 14 10.35 -2.72 8.48
C LEU A 14 10.90 -3.22 9.82
N ALA A 15 11.42 -2.34 10.68
CA ALA A 15 11.92 -2.72 12.00
C ALA A 15 10.79 -3.18 12.94
N VAL A 16 9.55 -2.70 12.73
CA VAL A 16 8.42 -3.00 13.62
C VAL A 16 8.08 -4.50 13.62
N PRO A 17 7.93 -5.14 14.78
CA PRO A 17 7.52 -6.55 14.87
C PRO A 17 6.09 -6.79 14.36
N ILE A 18 5.86 -7.96 13.76
CA ILE A 18 4.51 -8.39 13.31
C ILE A 18 3.52 -8.41 14.48
N ASP A 19 3.96 -8.81 15.68
CA ASP A 19 3.14 -8.81 16.89
C ASP A 19 2.61 -7.43 17.25
N GLU A 20 3.44 -6.40 17.07
CA GLU A 20 3.05 -5.02 17.35
C GLU A 20 2.05 -4.50 16.30
N ILE A 21 2.25 -4.84 15.04
CA ILE A 21 1.30 -4.54 13.96
C ILE A 21 -0.04 -5.25 14.21
N ALA A 22 0.00 -6.53 14.59
CA ALA A 22 -1.19 -7.31 14.92
C ALA A 22 -1.98 -6.69 16.08
N ARG A 23 -1.26 -6.27 17.13
CA ARG A 23 -1.82 -5.57 18.29
C ARG A 23 -2.49 -4.26 17.88
N ARG A 24 -1.83 -3.43 17.08
CA ARG A 24 -2.39 -2.16 16.57
C ARG A 24 -3.62 -2.40 15.69
N ALA A 25 -3.62 -3.46 14.91
CA ALA A 25 -4.73 -3.86 14.05
C ALA A 25 -5.88 -4.57 14.79
N GLY A 26 -5.76 -4.79 16.10
CA GLY A 26 -6.79 -5.47 16.90
C GLY A 26 -6.99 -6.95 16.52
N VAL A 27 -5.98 -7.59 15.93
CA VAL A 27 -6.04 -9.00 15.50
C VAL A 27 -5.04 -9.85 16.28
N GLY A 28 -5.34 -11.14 16.44
CA GLY A 28 -4.42 -12.07 17.10
C GLY A 28 -3.17 -12.33 16.25
N ALA A 29 -1.99 -12.26 16.85
CA ALA A 29 -0.70 -12.51 16.16
C ALA A 29 -0.67 -13.88 15.46
N GLY A 30 -1.22 -14.93 16.09
CA GLY A 30 -1.31 -16.26 15.48
C GLY A 30 -2.17 -16.30 14.20
N THR A 31 -3.14 -15.40 14.05
CA THR A 31 -3.88 -15.24 12.80
C THR A 31 -3.01 -14.57 11.74
N VAL A 32 -2.25 -13.55 12.11
CA VAL A 32 -1.36 -12.84 11.18
C VAL A 32 -0.27 -13.79 10.66
N TYR A 33 0.45 -14.50 11.54
CA TYR A 33 1.49 -15.46 11.13
C TYR A 33 0.98 -16.62 10.26
N ARG A 34 -0.30 -17.00 10.38
CA ARG A 34 -0.89 -18.02 9.51
C ARG A 34 -1.10 -17.52 8.07
N HIS A 35 -1.40 -16.24 7.90
CA HIS A 35 -1.61 -15.63 6.58
C HIS A 35 -0.30 -15.08 5.99
N PHE A 36 0.59 -14.61 6.85
CA PHE A 36 1.86 -13.98 6.50
C PHE A 36 2.97 -14.60 7.35
N PRO A 37 3.55 -15.72 6.91
CA PRO A 37 4.58 -16.43 7.66
C PRO A 37 5.82 -15.57 7.94
N THR A 38 6.16 -14.67 7.02
CA THR A 38 7.30 -13.75 7.14
C THR A 38 6.86 -12.28 7.12
N LYS A 39 7.76 -11.38 7.55
CA LYS A 39 7.48 -9.93 7.52
C LYS A 39 7.42 -9.42 6.08
N GLU A 40 8.23 -10.02 5.22
CA GLU A 40 8.27 -9.79 3.79
C GLU A 40 6.94 -10.19 3.13
N ASP A 41 6.32 -11.30 3.54
CA ASP A 41 4.99 -11.71 3.05
C ASP A 41 3.91 -10.69 3.44
N LEU A 42 3.93 -10.24 4.71
CA LEU A 42 3.00 -9.20 5.18
C LEU A 42 3.21 -7.89 4.43
N PHE A 43 4.47 -7.51 4.24
CA PHE A 43 4.82 -6.29 3.53
C PHE A 43 4.35 -6.34 2.09
N ARG A 44 4.64 -7.41 1.34
CA ARG A 44 4.18 -7.58 -0.05
C ARG A 44 2.67 -7.46 -0.17
N ALA A 45 1.93 -8.19 0.66
CA ALA A 45 0.47 -8.13 0.66
C ALA A 45 -0.06 -6.74 1.00
N THR A 46 0.66 -5.99 1.84
CA THR A 46 0.34 -4.60 2.18
C THR A 46 0.51 -3.68 0.97
N ILE A 47 1.59 -3.85 0.19
CA ILE A 47 1.81 -3.08 -1.05
C ILE A 47 0.76 -3.45 -2.11
N GLU A 48 0.47 -4.74 -2.29
CA GLU A 48 -0.53 -5.21 -3.26
C GLU A 48 -1.94 -4.65 -2.95
N ASP A 49 -2.38 -4.69 -1.69
CA ASP A 49 -3.65 -4.09 -1.25
C ASP A 49 -3.67 -2.59 -1.49
N ARG A 50 -2.54 -1.91 -1.22
CA ARG A 50 -2.41 -0.47 -1.43
C ARG A 50 -2.56 -0.08 -2.90
N ILE A 51 -1.83 -0.75 -3.80
CA ILE A 51 -1.90 -0.48 -5.24
C ILE A 51 -3.30 -0.81 -5.77
N THR A 52 -3.91 -1.90 -5.31
CA THR A 52 -5.28 -2.26 -5.67
C THR A 52 -6.27 -1.16 -5.33
N ARG A 53 -6.19 -0.60 -4.10
CA ARG A 53 -7.05 0.53 -3.70
C ARG A 53 -6.85 1.76 -4.56
N ILE A 54 -5.61 2.11 -4.89
CA ILE A 54 -5.31 3.25 -5.77
C ILE A 54 -5.94 3.06 -7.16
N VAL A 55 -5.84 1.85 -7.71
CA VAL A 55 -6.45 1.50 -8.99
C VAL A 55 -7.98 1.56 -8.93
N ASP A 56 -8.58 1.02 -7.88
CA ASP A 56 -10.04 1.02 -7.71
C ASP A 56 -10.60 2.42 -7.48
N ASP A 57 -9.89 3.26 -6.72
CA ASP A 57 -10.19 4.69 -6.59
C ASP A 57 -10.16 5.36 -7.97
N GLY A 58 -9.12 5.12 -8.77
CA GLY A 58 -9.03 5.59 -10.16
C GLY A 58 -10.23 5.18 -11.02
N ARG A 59 -10.66 3.92 -10.93
CA ARG A 59 -11.83 3.41 -11.66
C ARG A 59 -13.13 4.06 -11.21
N ALA A 60 -13.33 4.26 -9.92
CA ALA A 60 -14.52 4.90 -9.38
C ALA A 60 -14.66 6.34 -9.91
N LEU A 61 -13.53 7.03 -10.08
CA LEU A 61 -13.49 8.40 -10.61
C LEU A 61 -13.81 8.47 -12.10
N LEU A 62 -13.42 7.45 -12.89
CA LEU A 62 -13.84 7.31 -14.29
C LEU A 62 -15.35 7.09 -14.44
N ALA A 63 -16.00 6.53 -13.42
CA ALA A 63 -17.44 6.34 -13.36
C ALA A 63 -18.21 7.56 -12.78
N SER A 64 -17.51 8.63 -12.41
CA SER A 64 -18.10 9.86 -11.84
C SER A 64 -18.86 10.67 -12.90
N GLU A 65 -19.87 11.42 -12.45
CA GLU A 65 -20.62 12.37 -13.29
C GLU A 65 -19.75 13.54 -13.78
N ASP A 66 -18.66 13.85 -13.07
CA ASP A 66 -17.61 14.80 -13.49
C ASP A 66 -16.22 14.15 -13.38
N PRO A 67 -15.73 13.51 -14.45
CA PRO A 67 -14.41 12.88 -14.48
C PRO A 67 -13.25 13.85 -14.32
N GLY A 68 -13.44 15.13 -14.70
CA GLY A 68 -12.40 16.15 -14.60
C GLY A 68 -12.13 16.54 -13.14
N GLU A 69 -13.20 16.85 -12.40
CA GLU A 69 -13.10 17.14 -10.96
C GLU A 69 -12.61 15.92 -10.16
N ALA A 70 -13.06 14.74 -10.55
CA ALA A 70 -12.65 13.46 -9.97
C ALA A 70 -11.13 13.24 -10.12
N LEU A 71 -10.57 13.47 -11.31
CA LEU A 71 -9.13 13.36 -11.56
C LEU A 71 -8.31 14.34 -10.69
N PHE A 72 -8.73 15.60 -10.59
CA PHE A 72 -8.03 16.57 -9.74
C PHE A 72 -8.09 16.21 -8.25
N THR A 73 -9.20 15.61 -7.80
CA THR A 73 -9.35 15.11 -6.43
C THR A 73 -8.39 13.97 -6.14
N PHE A 74 -8.23 13.04 -7.09
CA PHE A 74 -7.28 11.95 -7.01
C PHE A 74 -5.82 12.40 -6.99
N LEU A 75 -5.43 13.27 -7.92
CA LEU A 75 -4.07 13.82 -7.97
C LEU A 75 -3.75 14.59 -6.68
N ARG A 76 -4.73 15.28 -6.11
CA ARG A 76 -4.57 15.97 -4.83
C ARG A 76 -4.40 14.97 -3.66
N ALA A 77 -5.16 13.87 -3.64
CA ALA A 77 -4.98 12.81 -2.64
C ALA A 77 -3.60 12.16 -2.76
N MET A 78 -3.14 11.86 -3.99
CA MET A 78 -1.78 11.36 -4.24
C MET A 78 -0.71 12.27 -3.65
N VAL A 79 -0.79 13.58 -3.90
CA VAL A 79 0.26 14.51 -3.47
C VAL A 79 0.16 14.84 -1.98
N LEU A 80 -1.04 15.10 -1.46
CA LEU A 80 -1.23 15.62 -0.09
C LEU A 80 -1.37 14.54 0.98
N GLN A 81 -1.93 13.37 0.65
CA GLN A 81 -2.14 12.29 1.61
C GLN A 81 -1.10 11.18 1.46
N TRP A 82 -0.59 10.94 0.25
CA TRP A 82 0.22 9.75 -0.01
C TRP A 82 1.72 10.06 -0.17
N GLY A 83 2.11 11.29 -0.51
CA GLY A 83 3.50 11.65 -0.78
C GLY A 83 4.50 11.34 0.36
N ALA A 84 4.14 11.61 1.63
CA ALA A 84 5.03 11.30 2.76
C ALA A 84 5.06 9.80 3.10
N THR A 85 3.89 9.15 3.02
CA THR A 85 3.71 7.73 3.38
C THR A 85 4.33 6.82 2.33
N ASP A 86 4.19 7.14 1.04
CA ASP A 86 4.79 6.39 -0.06
C ASP A 86 6.31 6.55 -0.06
N GLN A 87 6.84 7.71 0.34
CA GLN A 87 8.30 7.89 0.46
C GLN A 87 8.90 7.03 1.58
N GLY A 88 8.25 6.98 2.76
CA GLY A 88 8.66 6.09 3.84
C GLY A 88 8.61 4.60 3.44
N LEU A 89 7.67 4.23 2.57
CA LEU A 89 7.54 2.90 2.01
C LEU A 89 8.66 2.55 1.02
N VAL A 90 9.03 3.50 0.15
CA VAL A 90 10.15 3.37 -0.79
C VAL A 90 11.48 3.24 -0.03
N ASP A 91 11.67 4.04 1.02
CA ASP A 91 12.85 3.93 1.89
C ASP A 91 12.91 2.56 2.60
N ALA A 92 11.75 2.05 3.03
CA ALA A 92 11.63 0.71 3.61
C ALA A 92 11.97 -0.42 2.62
N LEU A 93 11.50 -0.30 1.36
CA LEU A 93 11.84 -1.21 0.24
C LEU A 93 13.35 -1.21 -0.05
N ALA A 94 13.93 -0.02 -0.20
CA ALA A 94 15.35 0.16 -0.48
C ALA A 94 16.24 -0.40 0.64
N GLY A 95 15.82 -0.26 1.90
CA GLY A 95 16.54 -0.77 3.07
C GLY A 95 16.63 -2.31 3.15
N VAL A 96 15.75 -3.04 2.44
CA VAL A 96 15.69 -4.52 2.45
C VAL A 96 16.05 -5.12 1.08
N GLY A 97 16.35 -4.27 0.09
CA GLY A 97 16.77 -4.69 -1.25
C GLY A 97 15.64 -5.27 -2.11
N ILE A 98 14.38 -4.91 -1.81
CA ILE A 98 13.21 -5.33 -2.57
C ILE A 98 12.89 -4.24 -3.60
N ASP A 99 12.90 -4.57 -4.89
CA ASP A 99 12.44 -3.67 -5.95
C ASP A 99 10.91 -3.60 -5.95
N ILE A 100 10.34 -2.42 -6.15
CA ILE A 100 8.88 -2.23 -6.24
C ILE A 100 8.27 -3.04 -7.39
N ASN A 101 9.04 -3.25 -8.46
CA ASN A 101 8.65 -4.07 -9.61
C ASN A 101 8.59 -5.56 -9.27
N ASP A 102 9.39 -6.02 -8.31
CA ASP A 102 9.34 -7.40 -7.81
C ASP A 102 8.21 -7.59 -6.81
N ALA A 103 7.89 -6.56 -6.03
CA ALA A 103 6.83 -6.58 -5.04
C ALA A 103 5.43 -6.57 -5.68
N VAL A 104 5.25 -5.81 -6.77
CA VAL A 104 3.98 -5.75 -7.50
C VAL A 104 4.23 -5.85 -9.01
N PRO A 105 4.48 -7.07 -9.52
CA PRO A 105 4.70 -7.25 -10.95
C PRO A 105 3.45 -6.83 -11.72
N ASN A 106 3.65 -6.04 -12.79
CA ASN A 106 2.62 -5.51 -13.69
C ASN A 106 1.79 -4.31 -13.17
N ALA A 107 2.20 -3.65 -12.08
CA ALA A 107 1.51 -2.43 -11.62
C ALA A 107 1.44 -1.34 -12.72
N GLU A 108 2.54 -1.15 -13.46
CA GLU A 108 2.60 -0.21 -14.59
C GLU A 108 1.61 -0.60 -15.71
N ALA A 109 1.57 -1.87 -16.09
CA ALA A 109 0.64 -2.36 -17.11
C ALA A 109 -0.83 -2.19 -16.67
N ALA A 110 -1.14 -2.45 -15.40
CA ALA A 110 -2.48 -2.25 -14.85
C ALA A 110 -2.89 -0.77 -14.85
N PHE A 111 -1.96 0.14 -14.57
CA PHE A 111 -2.20 1.59 -14.63
C PHE A 111 -2.42 2.08 -16.06
N LEU A 112 -1.58 1.63 -17.01
CA LEU A 112 -1.72 2.02 -18.42
C LEU A 112 -3.02 1.55 -19.08
N VAL A 113 -3.63 0.46 -18.58
CA VAL A 113 -4.95 -0.01 -19.04
C VAL A 113 -6.10 0.91 -18.57
N LEU A 114 -5.87 1.77 -17.57
CA LEU A 114 -6.87 2.71 -17.05
C LEU A 114 -6.88 4.07 -17.77
N LEU A 115 -5.85 4.37 -18.57
CA LEU A 115 -5.74 5.58 -19.39
C LEU A 115 -6.38 5.38 -20.78
#